data_AF-A0A358DE19-F1
#
_entry.id   AF-A0A358DE19-F1
#
_cell.length_a   1.000
_cell.length_b   1.000
_cell.length_c   1.000
_cell.angle_alpha   90.00
_cell.angle_beta   90.00
_cell.angle_gamma   90.00
#
_symmetry.space_group_name_H-M   'P 1'
#
loop_
_entity.id
_entity.type
_entity.pdbx_description
1 polymer ?
#
loop_
_entity_poly.entity_id
_entity_poly.type
_entity_poly.pdbx_seq_one_letter_code
_entity_poly.pdbx_strand_id
1 'polypeptide(L)'
;IPLLQKMKLQPEIEKDGSISDKLKVGQEVLVQVAKEPISTKGPRLTAEISFAGRFMVLIPFIDRVSVSQKIKSREERARLRQLVQSIKPKNFGVIIRTNAEEKRVAELDAELKVLVKRWEDTAEKLPKAKAPSLVFEETGRTVGLLRDIFSPSFEQIHINDQDVAKQIAEYVGLIAPDRKNVVKHYNGAAPILDNFGITKQIKSLFGKTVTFKNGAYLIIEHTEALHVIDVNSGNRNKQSLGQEDSAFEVNVAAAEEIARQLRLRDMGGIIVVDFIDMSSGDHRNKLFNKMNEFLASDRAKHKILPLSKFGLMQITRQRVRPEMELATSEV
;
A
#
# COMPACT_ATOMS: atom_id res chain seq x y z
N ILE A 1 -24.98 4.51 -23.92
CA ILE A 1 -25.29 3.70 -22.72
C ILE A 1 -26.08 4.59 -21.77
N PRO A 2 -27.23 4.17 -21.22
CA PRO A 2 -27.97 4.97 -20.23
C PRO A 2 -27.06 5.38 -19.06
N LEU A 3 -27.32 6.53 -18.44
CA LEU A 3 -26.67 6.86 -17.17
C LEU A 3 -26.90 5.72 -16.18
N LEU A 4 -25.84 5.26 -15.51
CA LEU A 4 -25.89 4.09 -14.63
C LEU A 4 -27.01 4.20 -13.59
N GLN A 5 -27.26 5.41 -13.09
CA GLN A 5 -28.31 5.74 -12.12
C GLN A 5 -29.74 5.38 -12.61
N LYS A 6 -29.95 5.32 -13.93
CA LYS A 6 -31.23 5.01 -14.57
C LYS A 6 -31.37 3.53 -14.94
N MET A 7 -30.32 2.73 -14.77
CA MET A 7 -30.35 1.31 -15.11
C MET A 7 -31.03 0.49 -14.02
N LYS A 8 -31.71 -0.59 -14.43
CA LYS A 8 -32.08 -1.68 -13.52
C LYS A 8 -30.91 -2.65 -13.47
N LEU A 9 -30.32 -2.84 -12.29
CA LEU A 9 -29.24 -3.82 -12.12
C LEU A 9 -29.78 -5.23 -12.36
N GLN A 10 -28.97 -6.04 -13.03
CA GLN A 10 -29.22 -7.48 -13.15
C GLN A 10 -28.92 -8.17 -11.81
N PRO A 11 -29.45 -9.37 -11.58
CA PRO A 11 -29.08 -10.19 -10.43
C PRO A 11 -27.57 -10.42 -10.37
N GLU A 12 -27.04 -10.59 -9.15
CA GLU A 12 -25.64 -10.94 -8.95
C GLU A 12 -25.36 -12.32 -9.58
N ILE A 13 -24.21 -12.45 -10.24
CA ILE A 13 -23.80 -13.72 -10.83
C ILE A 13 -23.39 -14.66 -9.68
N GLU A 14 -24.13 -15.75 -9.53
CA GLU A 14 -23.79 -16.87 -8.66
C GLU A 14 -22.36 -17.35 -8.92
N LYS A 15 -21.56 -17.46 -7.85
CA LYS A 15 -20.12 -17.77 -7.91
C LYS A 15 -19.83 -19.28 -7.88
N ASP A 16 -20.86 -20.09 -7.72
CA ASP A 16 -20.84 -21.54 -7.81
C ASP A 16 -21.14 -22.04 -9.24
N GLY A 17 -20.78 -23.30 -9.49
CA GLY A 17 -20.90 -23.92 -10.82
C GLY A 17 -19.67 -23.76 -11.71
N SER A 18 -19.82 -24.09 -13.00
CA SER A 18 -18.74 -24.01 -13.98
C SER A 18 -18.68 -22.63 -14.62
N ILE A 19 -17.47 -22.13 -14.89
CA ILE A 19 -17.29 -20.85 -15.61
C ILE A 19 -17.91 -20.87 -17.00
N SER A 20 -17.96 -22.05 -17.62
CA SER A 20 -18.57 -22.28 -18.94
C SER A 20 -20.07 -21.97 -18.97
N ASP A 21 -20.74 -22.00 -17.81
CA ASP A 21 -22.16 -21.66 -17.67
C ASP A 21 -22.38 -20.15 -17.60
N LYS A 22 -21.33 -19.38 -17.26
CA LYS A 22 -21.40 -17.93 -17.03
C LYS A 22 -20.78 -17.11 -18.17
N LEU A 23 -19.78 -17.64 -18.88
CA LEU A 23 -19.05 -16.94 -19.94
C LEU A 23 -18.90 -17.80 -21.19
N LYS A 24 -18.90 -17.15 -22.36
CA LYS A 24 -18.67 -17.78 -23.66
C LYS A 24 -17.36 -17.30 -24.29
N VAL A 25 -16.72 -18.16 -25.08
CA VAL A 25 -15.55 -17.78 -25.88
C VAL A 25 -15.94 -16.65 -26.84
N GLY A 26 -15.12 -15.60 -26.89
CA GLY A 26 -15.38 -14.40 -27.69
C GLY A 26 -16.30 -13.37 -27.03
N GLN A 27 -16.82 -13.64 -25.83
CA GLN A 27 -17.59 -12.65 -25.08
C GLN A 27 -16.69 -11.50 -24.62
N GLU A 28 -17.06 -10.28 -24.98
CA GLU A 28 -16.38 -9.08 -24.51
C GLU A 28 -16.79 -8.76 -23.07
N VAL A 29 -15.80 -8.54 -22.22
CA VAL A 29 -16.01 -8.23 -20.80
C VAL A 29 -15.16 -7.03 -20.42
N LEU A 30 -15.77 -6.04 -19.76
CA LEU A 30 -15.02 -4.94 -19.16
C LEU A 30 -14.26 -5.47 -17.94
N VAL A 31 -12.94 -5.29 -17.95
CA VAL A 31 -12.04 -5.78 -16.92
C VAL A 31 -11.10 -4.68 -16.44
N GLN A 32 -10.71 -4.76 -15.18
CA GLN A 32 -9.67 -3.95 -14.55
C GLN A 32 -8.50 -4.84 -14.16
N VAL A 33 -7.27 -4.34 -14.35
CA VAL A 33 -6.06 -4.99 -13.85
C VAL A 33 -6.02 -4.86 -12.33
N ALA A 34 -6.24 -5.97 -11.63
CA ALA A 34 -6.21 -6.05 -10.17
C ALA A 34 -4.79 -6.32 -9.64
N LYS A 35 -3.97 -7.05 -10.41
CA LYS A 35 -2.53 -7.22 -10.16
C LYS A 35 -1.77 -7.14 -11.47
N GLU A 36 -0.68 -6.37 -11.47
CA GLU A 36 0.30 -6.40 -12.55
C GLU A 36 0.86 -7.84 -12.73
N PRO A 37 1.34 -8.18 -13.94
CA PRO A 37 1.99 -9.47 -14.16
C PRO A 37 3.20 -9.64 -13.23
N ILE A 38 3.40 -10.87 -12.74
CA ILE A 38 4.54 -11.20 -11.87
C ILE A 38 5.24 -12.41 -12.47
N SER A 39 6.51 -12.26 -12.82
CA SER A 39 7.31 -13.29 -13.48
C SER A 39 6.60 -13.80 -14.74
N THR A 40 6.35 -15.10 -14.87
CA THR A 40 5.69 -15.73 -16.01
C THR A 40 4.15 -15.68 -15.93
N LYS A 41 3.56 -15.23 -14.82
CA LYS A 41 2.11 -15.15 -14.66
C LYS A 41 1.59 -13.84 -15.22
N GLY A 42 0.66 -13.93 -16.17
CA GLY A 42 -0.08 -12.79 -16.71
C GLY A 42 -0.83 -11.99 -15.64
N PRO A 43 -1.35 -10.79 -15.97
CA PRO A 43 -2.04 -9.94 -15.02
C PRO A 43 -3.29 -10.62 -14.46
N ARG A 44 -3.59 -10.36 -13.19
CA ARG A 44 -4.88 -10.76 -12.62
C ARG A 44 -5.91 -9.71 -12.96
N LEU A 45 -6.99 -10.13 -13.62
CA LEU A 45 -8.11 -9.28 -14.00
C LEU A 45 -9.29 -9.42 -13.03
N THR A 46 -10.12 -8.39 -12.96
CA THR A 46 -11.40 -8.40 -12.26
C THR A 46 -12.45 -7.67 -13.09
N ALA A 47 -13.70 -8.17 -13.08
CA ALA A 47 -14.85 -7.43 -13.62
C ALA A 47 -15.50 -6.52 -12.55
N GLU A 48 -15.06 -6.60 -11.29
CA GLU A 48 -15.46 -5.67 -10.23
C GLU A 48 -14.67 -4.35 -10.40
N ILE A 49 -15.17 -3.47 -11.28
CA ILE A 49 -14.52 -2.19 -11.62
C ILE A 49 -14.58 -1.24 -10.44
N SER A 50 -13.49 -0.52 -10.20
CA SER A 50 -13.39 0.46 -9.12
C SER A 50 -12.51 1.66 -9.47
N PHE A 51 -12.91 2.84 -8.98
CA PHE A 51 -12.18 4.10 -9.15
C PHE A 51 -11.76 4.61 -7.78
N ALA A 52 -10.45 4.61 -7.52
CA ALA A 52 -9.92 5.01 -6.23
C ALA A 52 -9.66 6.52 -6.17
N GLY A 53 -10.35 7.18 -5.24
CA GLY A 53 -10.04 8.53 -4.74
C GLY A 53 -9.19 8.46 -3.47
N ARG A 54 -8.90 9.64 -2.90
CA ARG A 54 -8.14 9.80 -1.66
C ARG A 54 -8.96 9.40 -0.44
N PHE A 55 -10.20 9.84 -0.37
CA PHE A 55 -11.10 9.60 0.77
C PHE A 55 -12.00 8.39 0.54
N MET A 56 -12.27 8.03 -0.71
CA MET A 56 -13.16 6.90 -1.01
C MET A 56 -12.79 6.14 -2.29
N VAL A 57 -13.38 4.96 -2.46
CA VAL A 57 -13.35 4.19 -3.70
C VAL A 57 -14.77 4.04 -4.22
N LEU A 58 -15.00 4.44 -5.47
CA LEU A 58 -16.29 4.32 -6.16
C LEU A 58 -16.35 2.98 -6.90
N ILE A 59 -17.46 2.27 -6.77
CA ILE A 59 -17.70 0.97 -7.42
C ILE A 59 -19.03 1.07 -8.20
N PRO A 60 -19.02 0.99 -9.53
CA PRO A 60 -20.24 0.91 -10.33
C PRO A 60 -21.02 -0.42 -10.11
N PHE A 61 -22.31 -0.44 -10.46
CA PHE A 61 -23.17 -1.63 -10.48
C PHE A 61 -23.46 -2.29 -9.12
N ILE A 62 -23.35 -1.52 -8.04
CA ILE A 62 -23.68 -1.96 -6.68
C ILE A 62 -24.38 -0.81 -5.96
N ASP A 63 -25.13 -1.08 -4.88
CA ASP A 63 -25.77 -0.04 -4.06
C ASP A 63 -25.43 -0.24 -2.58
N ARG A 64 -24.19 0.10 -2.18
CA ARG A 64 -23.69 -0.13 -0.82
C ARG A 64 -22.67 0.91 -0.38
N VAL A 65 -22.73 1.33 0.88
CA VAL A 65 -21.69 2.12 1.54
C VAL A 65 -20.96 1.27 2.58
N SER A 66 -19.65 1.11 2.40
CA SER A 66 -18.75 0.40 3.30
C SER A 66 -17.73 1.36 3.91
N VAL A 67 -17.28 1.11 5.14
CA VAL A 67 -16.28 1.95 5.83
C VAL A 67 -15.06 1.11 6.17
N SER A 68 -13.86 1.65 5.93
CA SER A 68 -12.58 1.01 6.24
C SER A 68 -12.56 0.47 7.67
N GLN A 69 -12.09 -0.77 7.82
CA GLN A 69 -11.94 -1.41 9.13
C GLN A 69 -10.85 -0.76 9.99
N LYS A 70 -9.93 0.02 9.38
CA LYS A 70 -8.88 0.75 10.09
C LYS A 70 -9.43 1.93 10.90
N ILE A 71 -10.63 2.43 10.58
CA ILE A 71 -11.32 3.45 11.39
C ILE A 71 -11.90 2.74 12.63
N LYS A 72 -11.33 3.01 13.80
CA LYS A 72 -11.70 2.35 15.07
C LYS A 72 -12.91 2.99 15.73
N SER A 73 -13.07 4.31 15.61
CA SER A 73 -14.20 5.03 16.22
C SER A 73 -15.53 4.59 15.61
N ARG A 74 -16.42 4.03 16.44
CA ARG A 74 -17.76 3.61 16.01
C ARG A 74 -18.62 4.79 15.57
N GLU A 75 -18.50 5.90 16.29
CA GLU A 75 -19.20 7.16 16.02
C GLU A 75 -18.79 7.71 14.66
N GLU A 76 -17.48 7.77 14.39
CA GLU A 76 -16.97 8.29 13.12
C GLU A 76 -17.39 7.41 11.93
N ARG A 77 -17.38 6.08 12.10
CA ARG A 77 -17.88 5.16 11.07
C ARG A 77 -19.36 5.37 10.77
N ALA A 78 -20.18 5.62 11.80
CA ALA A 78 -21.60 5.89 11.64
C ALA A 78 -21.81 7.23 10.92
N ARG A 79 -21.11 8.28 11.34
CA ARG A 79 -21.13 9.61 10.72
C ARG A 79 -20.77 9.54 9.24
N LEU A 80 -19.60 8.98 8.91
CA LEU A 80 -19.13 8.88 7.53
C LEU A 80 -20.07 8.06 6.65
N ARG A 81 -20.59 6.94 7.17
CA ARG A 81 -21.57 6.13 6.43
C ARG A 81 -22.83 6.93 6.11
N GLN A 82 -23.37 7.66 7.08
CA GLN A 82 -24.58 8.47 6.89
C GLN A 82 -24.35 9.61 5.89
N LEU A 83 -23.23 10.32 6.00
CA LEU A 83 -22.87 11.41 5.09
C LEU A 83 -22.71 10.91 3.65
N VAL A 84 -21.98 9.82 3.44
CA VAL A 84 -21.78 9.29 2.09
C VAL A 84 -23.08 8.70 1.53
N GLN A 85 -23.90 8.05 2.37
CA GLN A 85 -25.17 7.50 1.93
C GLN A 85 -26.14 8.58 1.40
N SER A 86 -26.11 9.80 1.95
CA SER A 86 -27.00 10.89 1.51
C SER A 86 -26.58 11.52 0.17
N ILE A 87 -25.30 11.47 -0.18
CA ILE A 87 -24.75 12.08 -1.42
C ILE A 87 -24.49 11.06 -2.53
N LYS A 88 -24.42 9.77 -2.20
CA LYS A 88 -24.12 8.69 -3.14
C LYS A 88 -25.22 8.52 -4.19
N PRO A 89 -24.91 8.58 -5.49
CA PRO A 89 -25.89 8.30 -6.52
C PRO A 89 -26.37 6.84 -6.50
N LYS A 90 -27.54 6.60 -7.07
CA LYS A 90 -28.10 5.26 -7.24
C LYS A 90 -27.18 4.39 -8.11
N ASN A 91 -27.13 3.09 -7.83
CA ASN A 91 -26.34 2.08 -8.57
C ASN A 91 -24.81 2.26 -8.51
N PHE A 92 -24.33 3.07 -7.58
CA PHE A 92 -22.93 3.09 -7.18
C PHE A 92 -22.77 2.64 -5.73
N GLY A 93 -21.67 1.95 -5.44
CA GLY A 93 -21.18 1.70 -4.10
C GLY A 93 -19.97 2.54 -3.79
N VAL A 94 -19.75 2.77 -2.51
CA VAL A 94 -18.62 3.57 -2.02
C VAL A 94 -17.96 2.85 -0.86
N ILE A 95 -16.63 2.72 -0.93
CA ILE A 95 -15.80 2.30 0.21
C ILE A 95 -15.09 3.53 0.76
N ILE A 96 -15.42 3.93 1.98
CA ILE A 96 -14.81 5.06 2.68
C ILE A 96 -13.44 4.63 3.23
N ARG A 97 -12.38 5.36 2.87
CA ARG A 97 -10.98 5.12 3.27
C ARG A 97 -10.68 5.81 4.59
N THR A 98 -9.59 5.39 5.24
CA THR A 98 -9.11 5.96 6.51
C THR A 98 -8.83 7.46 6.41
N ASN A 99 -8.34 7.96 5.27
CA ASN A 99 -8.07 9.38 5.07
C ASN A 99 -9.34 10.27 5.05
N ALA A 100 -10.54 9.67 5.05
CA ALA A 100 -11.80 10.39 5.14
C ALA A 100 -12.18 10.78 6.57
N GLU A 101 -11.47 10.28 7.59
CA GLU A 101 -11.73 10.65 8.99
C GLU A 101 -11.73 12.18 9.15
N GLU A 102 -12.70 12.67 9.91
CA GLU A 102 -12.91 14.11 10.22
C GLU A 102 -13.28 14.99 9.01
N LYS A 103 -13.35 14.43 7.80
CA LYS A 103 -13.70 15.19 6.60
C LYS A 103 -15.15 15.64 6.59
N ARG A 104 -15.38 16.84 6.04
CA ARG A 104 -16.70 17.44 5.88
C ARG A 104 -17.40 16.88 4.65
N VAL A 105 -18.73 16.90 4.64
CA VAL A 105 -19.55 16.39 3.52
C VAL A 105 -19.19 17.04 2.18
N ALA A 106 -18.85 18.34 2.18
CA ALA A 106 -18.47 19.06 0.97
C ALA A 106 -17.20 18.51 0.32
N GLU A 107 -16.20 18.10 1.11
CA GLU A 107 -14.96 17.50 0.59
C GLU A 107 -15.23 16.10 0.02
N LEU A 108 -16.07 15.32 0.70
CA LEU A 108 -16.47 13.98 0.26
C LEU A 108 -17.31 14.03 -1.02
N ASP A 109 -18.26 14.97 -1.11
CA ASP A 109 -19.11 15.17 -2.28
C ASP A 109 -18.31 15.66 -3.50
N ALA A 110 -17.37 16.58 -3.31
CA ALA A 110 -16.48 17.03 -4.37
C ALA A 110 -15.68 15.86 -4.97
N GLU A 111 -15.07 15.01 -4.14
CA GLU A 111 -14.34 13.84 -4.63
C GLU A 111 -15.28 12.82 -5.30
N LEU A 112 -16.44 12.55 -4.71
CA LEU A 112 -17.42 11.62 -5.25
C LEU A 112 -17.85 12.03 -6.67
N LYS A 113 -18.13 13.31 -6.90
CA LYS A 113 -18.48 13.86 -8.22
C LYS A 113 -17.35 13.65 -9.23
N VAL A 114 -16.09 13.83 -8.84
CA VAL A 114 -14.94 13.55 -9.70
C VAL A 114 -14.88 12.07 -10.08
N LEU A 115 -15.08 11.16 -9.12
CA LEU A 115 -15.07 9.72 -9.39
C LEU A 115 -16.23 9.27 -10.28
N VAL A 116 -17.43 9.82 -10.07
CA VAL A 116 -18.61 9.54 -10.89
C VAL A 116 -18.38 10.02 -12.32
N LYS A 117 -17.84 11.22 -12.50
CA LYS A 117 -17.51 11.75 -13.83
C LYS A 117 -16.49 10.86 -14.56
N ARG A 118 -15.45 10.38 -13.87
CA ARG A 118 -14.49 9.42 -14.46
C ARG A 118 -15.16 8.16 -14.98
N TRP A 119 -16.13 7.62 -14.24
CA TRP A 119 -16.92 6.49 -14.70
C TRP A 119 -17.77 6.85 -15.91
N GLU A 120 -18.47 7.98 -15.88
CA GLU A 120 -19.32 8.43 -17.00
C GLU A 120 -18.49 8.63 -18.28
N ASP A 121 -17.36 9.32 -18.20
CA ASP A 121 -16.42 9.51 -19.31
C ASP A 121 -15.87 8.18 -19.85
N THR A 122 -15.68 7.17 -18.97
CA THR A 122 -15.26 5.82 -19.37
C THR A 122 -16.40 5.06 -20.05
N ALA A 123 -17.60 5.12 -19.48
CA ALA A 123 -18.79 4.44 -19.98
C ALA A 123 -19.20 4.95 -21.37
N GLU A 124 -19.00 6.23 -21.67
CA GLU A 124 -19.24 6.81 -23.01
C GLU A 124 -18.34 6.21 -24.10
N LYS A 125 -17.13 5.75 -23.76
CA LYS A 125 -16.19 5.14 -24.70
C LYS A 125 -16.52 3.69 -25.02
N LEU A 126 -17.16 2.96 -24.10
CA LEU A 126 -17.39 1.52 -24.20
C LEU A 126 -18.08 1.09 -25.51
N PRO A 127 -19.16 1.74 -26.00
CA PRO A 127 -19.84 1.29 -27.22
C PRO A 127 -19.00 1.43 -28.50
N LYS A 128 -17.98 2.29 -28.48
CA LYS A 128 -17.11 2.58 -29.63
C LYS A 128 -15.80 1.79 -29.57
N ALA A 129 -15.51 1.19 -28.43
CA ALA A 129 -14.29 0.43 -28.20
C ALA A 129 -14.35 -0.91 -28.94
N LYS A 130 -13.33 -1.22 -29.73
CA LYS A 130 -13.16 -2.55 -30.34
C LYS A 130 -12.23 -3.35 -29.44
N ALA A 131 -12.67 -4.47 -28.89
CA ALA A 131 -11.84 -5.26 -27.99
C ALA A 131 -10.70 -5.98 -28.75
N PRO A 132 -9.51 -6.15 -28.15
CA PRO A 132 -9.08 -5.57 -26.88
C PRO A 132 -8.69 -4.09 -27.04
N SER A 133 -9.17 -3.22 -26.15
CA SER A 133 -8.79 -1.80 -26.13
C SER A 133 -8.78 -1.23 -24.72
N LEU A 134 -7.93 -0.22 -24.53
CA LEU A 134 -7.87 0.56 -23.30
C LEU A 134 -9.00 1.59 -23.27
N VAL A 135 -9.87 1.51 -22.27
CA VAL A 135 -11.02 2.42 -22.11
C VAL A 135 -10.82 3.45 -21.00
N PHE A 136 -9.99 3.12 -20.01
CA PHE A 136 -9.60 3.99 -18.91
C PHE A 136 -8.16 3.68 -18.50
N GLU A 137 -7.35 4.72 -18.39
CA GLU A 137 -6.02 4.67 -17.81
C GLU A 137 -6.04 5.40 -16.47
N GLU A 138 -5.57 4.75 -15.40
CA GLU A 138 -5.42 5.43 -14.12
C GLU A 138 -4.41 6.57 -14.25
N THR A 139 -4.67 7.69 -13.58
CA THR A 139 -3.73 8.81 -13.53
C THR A 139 -2.32 8.31 -13.19
N GLY A 140 -1.30 8.87 -13.85
CA GLY A 140 0.08 8.36 -13.84
C GLY A 140 0.56 7.92 -12.45
N ARG A 141 1.41 6.88 -12.42
CA ARG A 141 1.82 6.15 -11.19
C ARG A 141 2.13 7.06 -9.98
N THR A 142 2.76 8.20 -10.21
CA THR A 142 3.11 9.20 -9.18
C THR A 142 1.89 9.84 -8.52
N VAL A 143 0.84 10.17 -9.29
CA VAL A 143 -0.43 10.71 -8.76
C VAL A 143 -1.13 9.65 -7.92
N GLY A 144 -1.21 8.40 -8.42
CA GLY A 144 -1.76 7.28 -7.67
C GLY A 144 -1.01 7.01 -6.36
N LEU A 145 0.32 7.14 -6.38
CA LEU A 145 1.16 7.04 -5.18
C LEU A 145 0.78 8.15 -4.17
N LEU A 146 0.77 9.42 -4.60
CA LEU A 146 0.44 10.54 -3.72
C LEU A 146 -0.99 10.50 -3.19
N ARG A 147 -1.98 10.08 -3.98
CA ARG A 147 -3.34 9.82 -3.51
C ARG A 147 -3.33 9.00 -2.24
N ASP A 148 -2.48 7.97 -2.22
CA ASP A 148 -2.40 7.01 -1.14
C ASP A 148 -1.42 7.43 -0.02
N ILE A 149 -0.27 8.04 -0.33
CA ILE A 149 0.79 8.40 0.65
C ILE A 149 0.70 9.81 1.23
N PHE A 150 0.12 10.75 0.49
CA PHE A 150 0.16 12.15 0.89
C PHE A 150 -0.53 12.34 2.24
N SER A 151 0.13 13.04 3.16
CA SER A 151 -0.38 13.40 4.47
C SER A 151 -0.01 14.86 4.79
N PRO A 152 -0.70 15.49 5.76
CA PRO A 152 -0.36 16.84 6.23
C PRO A 152 1.08 16.99 6.74
N SER A 153 1.75 15.88 7.11
CA SER A 153 3.15 15.89 7.57
C SER A 153 4.18 16.11 6.46
N PHE A 154 3.80 16.04 5.18
CA PHE A 154 4.74 16.27 4.08
C PHE A 154 5.10 17.75 4.03
N GLU A 155 6.36 18.11 4.26
CA GLU A 155 6.83 19.50 4.17
C GLU A 155 7.15 19.89 2.72
N GLN A 156 7.80 18.99 1.99
CA GLN A 156 8.21 19.21 0.59
C GLN A 156 8.08 17.92 -0.22
N ILE A 157 7.68 18.05 -1.49
CA ILE A 157 7.66 16.98 -2.48
C ILE A 157 8.57 17.43 -3.62
N HIS A 158 9.76 16.85 -3.73
CA HIS A 158 10.74 17.17 -4.78
C HIS A 158 10.58 16.25 -5.98
N ILE A 159 10.50 16.82 -7.18
CA ILE A 159 10.32 16.10 -8.44
C ILE A 159 11.29 16.66 -9.47
N ASN A 160 12.09 15.80 -10.12
CA ASN A 160 13.11 16.20 -11.09
C ASN A 160 12.65 16.15 -12.55
N ASP A 161 11.34 16.01 -12.78
CA ASP A 161 10.70 16.09 -14.08
C ASP A 161 9.62 17.19 -14.05
N GLN A 162 9.67 18.10 -15.03
CA GLN A 162 8.84 19.30 -15.03
C GLN A 162 7.35 18.99 -15.25
N ASP A 163 7.04 18.05 -16.14
CA ASP A 163 5.66 17.69 -16.47
C ASP A 163 5.01 16.93 -15.31
N VAL A 164 5.76 16.00 -14.70
CA VAL A 164 5.31 15.30 -13.49
C VAL A 164 5.14 16.29 -12.34
N ALA A 165 6.05 17.25 -12.16
CA ALA A 165 5.93 18.26 -11.11
C ALA A 165 4.65 19.09 -11.26
N LYS A 166 4.31 19.49 -12.49
CA LYS A 166 3.07 20.20 -12.79
C LYS A 166 1.84 19.35 -12.48
N GLN A 167 1.80 18.11 -12.96
CA GLN A 167 0.70 17.18 -12.69
C GLN A 167 0.49 16.94 -11.19
N ILE A 168 1.57 16.81 -10.43
CA ILE A 168 1.52 16.63 -8.98
C ILE A 168 1.05 17.91 -8.28
N ALA A 169 1.52 19.09 -8.70
CA ALA A 169 1.08 20.37 -8.13
C ALA A 169 -0.42 20.61 -8.35
N GLU A 170 -0.93 20.29 -9.55
CA GLU A 170 -2.36 20.33 -9.87
C GLU A 170 -3.14 19.37 -8.97
N TYR A 171 -2.69 18.11 -8.85
CA TYR A 171 -3.34 17.11 -8.01
C TYR A 171 -3.37 17.51 -6.52
N VAL A 172 -2.23 17.94 -5.96
CA VAL A 172 -2.14 18.41 -4.56
C VAL A 172 -3.04 19.64 -4.37
N GLY A 173 -3.10 20.54 -5.35
CA GLY A 173 -3.99 21.69 -5.32
C GLY A 173 -5.48 21.35 -5.31
N LEU A 174 -5.88 20.19 -5.86
CA LEU A 174 -7.24 19.69 -5.79
C LEU A 174 -7.57 19.09 -4.41
N ILE A 175 -6.66 18.31 -3.83
CA ILE A 175 -6.92 17.56 -2.58
C ILE A 175 -6.55 18.34 -1.31
N ALA A 176 -5.69 19.34 -1.42
CA ALA A 176 -5.20 20.17 -0.33
C ALA A 176 -4.79 21.57 -0.86
N PRO A 177 -5.77 22.44 -1.15
CA PRO A 177 -5.53 23.75 -1.76
C PRO A 177 -4.51 24.62 -1.03
N ASP A 178 -4.49 24.56 0.31
CA ASP A 178 -3.58 25.32 1.17
C ASP A 178 -2.13 24.83 1.12
N ARG A 179 -1.87 23.70 0.44
CA ARG A 179 -0.56 23.03 0.39
C ARG A 179 0.04 22.95 -1.01
N LYS A 180 -0.45 23.77 -1.96
CA LYS A 180 0.07 23.82 -3.34
C LYS A 180 1.59 24.02 -3.40
N ASN A 181 2.14 24.80 -2.48
CA ASN A 181 3.57 25.16 -2.45
C ASN A 181 4.49 24.04 -1.93
N VAL A 182 3.93 22.91 -1.46
CA VAL A 182 4.71 21.75 -1.01
C VAL A 182 5.44 21.09 -2.18
N VAL A 183 4.91 21.18 -3.40
CA VAL A 183 5.52 20.58 -4.59
C VAL A 183 6.62 21.49 -5.12
N LYS A 184 7.83 20.94 -5.28
CA LYS A 184 9.04 21.63 -5.74
C LYS A 184 9.62 20.89 -6.94
N HIS A 185 9.81 21.61 -8.04
CA HIS A 185 10.61 21.10 -9.15
C HIS A 185 12.08 21.18 -8.76
N TYR A 186 12.76 20.04 -8.76
CA TYR A 186 14.18 19.93 -8.49
C TYR A 186 14.95 20.06 -9.81
N ASN A 187 15.76 21.11 -9.93
CA ASN A 187 16.59 21.41 -11.09
C ASN A 187 18.09 21.50 -10.73
N GLY A 188 18.50 20.92 -9.60
CA GLY A 188 19.89 20.88 -9.20
C GLY A 188 20.74 20.01 -10.13
N ALA A 189 22.04 20.33 -10.23
CA ALA A 189 22.95 19.62 -11.10
C ALA A 189 23.23 18.17 -10.65
N ALA A 190 23.25 17.93 -9.33
CA ALA A 190 23.40 16.59 -8.78
C ALA A 190 22.11 15.77 -8.98
N PRO A 191 22.17 14.44 -9.18
CA PRO A 191 20.97 13.60 -9.18
C PRO A 191 20.13 13.80 -7.91
N ILE A 192 18.80 13.83 -8.05
CA ILE A 192 17.88 14.16 -6.96
C ILE A 192 18.12 13.34 -5.69
N LEU A 193 18.34 12.02 -5.82
CA LEU A 193 18.56 11.13 -4.67
C LEU A 193 19.92 11.36 -3.99
N ASP A 194 20.94 11.77 -4.74
CA ASP A 194 22.26 12.11 -4.20
C ASP A 194 22.20 13.40 -3.39
N ASN A 195 21.50 14.42 -3.93
CA ASN A 195 21.31 15.71 -3.26
C ASN A 195 20.65 15.57 -1.88
N PHE A 196 19.74 14.60 -1.72
CA PHE A 196 19.09 14.32 -0.44
C PHE A 196 19.76 13.20 0.38
N GLY A 197 20.93 12.69 -0.04
CA GLY A 197 21.65 11.64 0.67
C GLY A 197 20.92 10.29 0.72
N ILE A 198 19.95 10.07 -0.18
CA ILE A 198 19.11 8.87 -0.24
C ILE A 198 19.85 7.74 -0.97
N THR A 199 20.65 8.04 -1.98
CA THR A 199 21.37 7.02 -2.77
C THR A 199 22.25 6.13 -1.90
N LYS A 200 22.99 6.71 -0.94
CA LYS A 200 23.81 5.93 -0.01
C LYS A 200 22.96 4.97 0.83
N GLN A 201 21.79 5.43 1.27
CA GLN A 201 20.84 4.60 2.00
C GLN A 201 20.36 3.47 1.09
N ILE A 202 19.86 3.75 -0.12
CA ILE A 202 19.42 2.71 -1.07
C ILE A 202 20.51 1.66 -1.26
N LYS A 203 21.77 2.04 -1.51
CA LYS A 203 22.86 1.06 -1.65
C LYS A 203 23.02 0.16 -0.43
N SER A 204 23.00 0.72 0.79
CA SER A 204 23.04 -0.09 2.03
C SER A 204 21.78 -0.92 2.27
N LEU A 205 20.64 -0.50 1.71
CA LEU A 205 19.35 -1.15 1.92
C LEU A 205 19.15 -2.41 1.08
N PHE A 206 19.87 -2.59 -0.03
CA PHE A 206 19.69 -3.74 -0.92
C PHE A 206 20.81 -4.79 -0.78
N GLY A 207 21.80 -4.53 0.07
CA GLY A 207 22.81 -5.53 0.42
C GLY A 207 22.23 -6.69 1.23
N LYS A 208 22.94 -7.81 1.30
CA LYS A 208 22.62 -8.94 2.17
C LYS A 208 22.69 -8.55 3.65
N THR A 209 23.68 -7.73 3.99
CA THR A 209 23.91 -7.25 5.36
C THR A 209 23.37 -5.83 5.53
N VAL A 210 22.50 -5.64 6.52
CA VAL A 210 21.93 -4.32 6.86
C VAL A 210 22.39 -3.92 8.25
N THR A 211 23.35 -3.01 8.34
CA THR A 211 23.78 -2.44 9.61
C THR A 211 22.76 -1.44 10.14
N PHE A 212 22.46 -1.53 11.44
CA PHE A 212 21.59 -0.60 12.16
C PHE A 212 22.22 -0.18 13.49
N LYS A 213 21.43 0.46 14.36
CA LYS A 213 21.86 1.11 15.62
C LYS A 213 23.00 0.36 16.34
N ASN A 214 24.08 1.08 16.62
CA ASN A 214 25.22 0.64 17.45
C ASN A 214 26.00 -0.59 16.92
N GLY A 215 26.08 -0.76 15.59
CA GLY A 215 26.92 -1.80 14.98
C GLY A 215 26.28 -3.20 14.91
N ALA A 216 25.04 -3.33 15.41
CA ALA A 216 24.22 -4.50 15.14
C ALA A 216 23.82 -4.55 13.67
N TYR A 217 23.57 -5.74 13.14
CA TYR A 217 23.24 -5.91 11.73
C TYR A 217 22.29 -7.08 11.49
N LEU A 218 21.51 -6.96 10.42
CA LEU A 218 20.65 -8.02 9.91
C LEU A 218 21.36 -8.72 8.76
N ILE A 219 21.17 -10.03 8.63
CA ILE A 219 21.46 -10.77 7.40
C ILE A 219 20.12 -11.16 6.79
N ILE A 220 19.86 -10.68 5.57
CA ILE A 220 18.61 -10.93 4.86
C ILE A 220 18.90 -11.84 3.68
N GLU A 221 18.30 -13.03 3.68
CA GLU A 221 18.43 -14.03 2.62
C GLU A 221 17.08 -14.39 2.01
N HIS A 222 17.10 -14.67 0.71
CA HIS A 222 15.95 -15.16 -0.02
C HIS A 222 16.16 -16.62 -0.42
N THR A 223 15.17 -17.45 -0.13
CA THR A 223 15.08 -18.84 -0.61
C THR A 223 13.93 -18.95 -1.60
N GLU A 224 13.77 -20.11 -2.24
CA GLU A 224 12.68 -20.34 -3.18
C GLU A 224 11.29 -20.03 -2.60
N ALA A 225 11.05 -20.42 -1.34
CA ALA A 225 9.72 -20.35 -0.73
C ALA A 225 9.54 -19.20 0.26
N LEU A 226 10.60 -18.74 0.92
CA LEU A 226 10.53 -17.81 2.05
C LEU A 226 11.75 -16.91 2.18
N HIS A 227 11.61 -15.83 2.94
CA HIS A 227 12.69 -14.95 3.35
C HIS A 227 13.17 -15.32 4.75
N VAL A 228 14.49 -15.35 4.95
CA VAL A 228 15.11 -15.57 6.26
C VAL A 228 15.83 -14.29 6.66
N ILE A 229 15.65 -13.88 7.91
CA ILE A 229 16.34 -12.73 8.49
C ILE A 229 16.99 -13.17 9.80
N ASP A 230 18.31 -13.01 9.90
CA ASP A 230 19.10 -13.28 11.09
C ASP A 230 19.55 -11.98 11.76
N VAL A 231 19.50 -11.92 13.10
CA VAL A 231 19.80 -10.71 13.89
C VAL A 231 21.09 -10.88 14.67
N ASN A 232 22.06 -10.02 14.39
CA ASN A 232 23.36 -10.02 15.06
C ASN A 232 23.56 -8.74 15.87
N SER A 233 24.05 -8.87 17.10
CA SER A 233 24.36 -7.74 17.99
C SER A 233 25.64 -6.99 17.62
N GLY A 234 26.51 -7.61 16.80
CA GLY A 234 27.82 -7.08 16.44
C GLY A 234 28.78 -6.96 17.63
N ASN A 235 29.92 -6.30 17.42
CA ASN A 235 30.93 -6.08 18.47
C ASN A 235 30.50 -4.94 19.41
N ARG A 236 29.48 -5.18 20.25
CA ARG A 236 29.21 -4.31 21.40
C ARG A 236 30.20 -4.61 22.53
N ASN A 237 30.99 -3.61 22.91
CA ASN A 237 31.65 -3.62 24.20
C ASN A 237 30.56 -3.63 25.29
N LYS A 238 30.60 -4.63 26.17
CA LYS A 238 29.71 -4.85 27.32
C LYS A 238 29.20 -3.53 27.90
N GLN A 239 27.96 -3.16 27.56
CA GLN A 239 27.25 -2.11 28.29
C GLN A 239 26.93 -2.62 29.69
N SER A 240 26.76 -1.69 30.63
CA SER A 240 26.46 -1.90 32.06
C SER A 240 25.14 -2.62 32.39
N LEU A 241 24.37 -3.01 31.37
CA LEU A 241 23.12 -3.75 31.49
C LEU A 241 23.39 -5.26 31.39
N GLY A 242 22.54 -6.07 32.01
CA GLY A 242 22.62 -7.52 31.92
C GLY A 242 22.52 -8.01 30.46
N GLN A 243 23.09 -9.19 30.18
CA GLN A 243 23.11 -9.78 28.84
C GLN A 243 21.69 -9.92 28.24
N GLU A 244 20.69 -10.24 29.08
CA GLU A 244 19.30 -10.43 28.65
C GLU A 244 18.62 -9.12 28.23
N ASP A 245 18.83 -8.03 28.99
CA ASP A 245 18.27 -6.71 28.64
C ASP A 245 18.92 -6.17 27.36
N SER A 246 20.24 -6.35 27.21
CA SER A 246 20.93 -5.96 25.98
C SER A 246 20.44 -6.73 24.76
N ALA A 247 20.14 -8.03 24.89
CA ALA A 247 19.58 -8.82 23.79
C ALA A 247 18.18 -8.32 23.40
N PHE A 248 17.34 -8.03 24.39
CA PHE A 248 16.01 -7.47 24.17
C PHE A 248 16.06 -6.11 23.45
N GLU A 249 16.93 -5.18 23.87
CA GLU A 249 17.09 -3.89 23.21
C GLU A 249 17.53 -4.01 21.75
N VAL A 250 18.50 -4.89 21.47
CA VAL A 250 18.95 -5.17 20.10
C VAL A 250 17.81 -5.74 19.26
N ASN A 251 17.06 -6.71 19.79
CA ASN A 251 15.93 -7.31 19.09
C ASN A 251 14.80 -6.30 18.79
N VAL A 252 14.52 -5.36 19.71
CA VAL A 252 13.53 -4.30 19.45
C VAL A 252 14.01 -3.36 18.34
N ALA A 253 15.29 -2.97 18.34
CA ALA A 253 15.88 -2.17 17.26
C ALA A 253 15.89 -2.93 15.93
N ALA A 254 16.17 -4.24 15.96
CA ALA A 254 16.09 -5.11 14.80
C ALA A 254 14.66 -5.20 14.26
N ALA A 255 13.64 -5.34 15.11
CA ALA A 255 12.24 -5.37 14.69
C ALA A 255 11.80 -4.08 13.98
N GLU A 256 12.24 -2.91 14.48
CA GLU A 256 12.02 -1.62 13.84
C GLU A 256 12.63 -1.59 12.42
N GLU A 257 13.88 -2.04 12.30
CA GLU A 257 14.61 -2.08 11.04
C GLU A 257 14.02 -3.12 10.06
N ILE A 258 13.65 -4.31 10.53
CA ILE A 258 12.98 -5.33 9.72
C ILE A 258 11.67 -4.79 9.15
N ALA A 259 10.83 -4.16 9.98
CA ALA A 259 9.58 -3.57 9.51
C ALA A 259 9.83 -2.51 8.42
N ARG A 260 10.94 -1.78 8.51
CA ARG A 260 11.37 -0.82 7.49
C ARG A 260 11.85 -1.52 6.21
N GLN A 261 12.70 -2.55 6.31
CA GLN A 261 13.21 -3.34 5.19
C GLN A 261 12.10 -4.04 4.40
N LEU A 262 11.13 -4.65 5.10
CA LEU A 262 9.98 -5.31 4.46
C LEU A 262 9.20 -4.36 3.55
N ARG A 263 9.11 -3.07 3.91
CA ARG A 263 8.46 -2.05 3.09
C ARG A 263 9.36 -1.57 1.94
N LEU A 264 10.65 -1.37 2.20
CA LEU A 264 11.58 -0.80 1.22
C LEU A 264 11.96 -1.78 0.10
N ARG A 265 12.07 -3.07 0.43
CA ARG A 265 12.35 -4.15 -0.52
C ARG A 265 11.08 -4.77 -1.13
N ASP A 266 9.91 -4.34 -0.67
CA ASP A 266 8.62 -4.92 -1.02
C ASP A 266 8.52 -6.45 -0.75
N MET A 267 9.29 -6.95 0.23
CA MET A 267 9.34 -8.37 0.61
C MET A 267 7.96 -8.90 0.99
N GLY A 268 7.56 -10.03 0.42
CA GLY A 268 6.24 -10.61 0.65
C GLY A 268 6.24 -12.12 0.45
N GLY A 269 5.23 -12.78 1.01
CA GLY A 269 5.23 -14.23 1.21
C GLY A 269 5.49 -14.56 2.67
N ILE A 270 6.18 -15.67 2.90
CA ILE A 270 6.57 -16.12 4.24
C ILE A 270 7.92 -15.51 4.58
N ILE A 271 8.00 -14.88 5.75
CA ILE A 271 9.22 -14.30 6.31
C ILE A 271 9.44 -14.95 7.67
N VAL A 272 10.65 -15.45 7.90
CA VAL A 272 11.09 -16.03 9.16
C VAL A 272 12.21 -15.16 9.71
N VAL A 273 12.06 -14.71 10.95
CA VAL A 273 13.06 -13.90 11.64
C VAL A 273 13.63 -14.71 12.80
N ASP A 274 14.95 -14.87 12.80
CA ASP A 274 15.73 -15.44 13.88
C ASP A 274 16.28 -14.28 14.74
N PHE A 275 15.67 -14.09 15.91
CA PHE A 275 16.08 -13.06 16.86
C PHE A 275 17.10 -13.64 17.83
N ILE A 276 17.91 -12.77 18.45
CA ILE A 276 18.83 -13.19 19.52
C ILE A 276 18.02 -13.84 20.65
N ASP A 277 18.51 -14.98 21.16
CA ASP A 277 17.84 -15.74 22.21
C ASP A 277 17.48 -14.89 23.43
N MET A 278 16.24 -15.07 23.91
CA MET A 278 15.72 -14.45 25.11
C MET A 278 15.08 -15.50 26.01
N SER A 279 15.54 -15.57 27.27
CA SER A 279 14.99 -16.46 28.30
C SER A 279 13.63 -16.00 28.82
N SER A 280 13.47 -14.70 29.03
CA SER A 280 12.25 -14.08 29.56
C SER A 280 11.08 -14.18 28.58
N GLY A 281 10.00 -14.82 29.03
CA GLY A 281 8.72 -14.84 28.31
C GLY A 281 8.13 -13.44 28.12
N ASP A 282 8.36 -12.53 29.07
CA ASP A 282 7.90 -11.15 28.98
C ASP A 282 8.63 -10.38 27.89
N HIS A 283 9.94 -10.60 27.72
CA HIS A 283 10.70 -9.98 26.63
C HIS A 283 10.21 -10.46 25.26
N ARG A 284 9.93 -11.76 25.11
CA ARG A 284 9.33 -12.31 23.88
C ARG A 284 7.96 -11.69 23.57
N ASN A 285 7.10 -11.54 24.58
CA ASN A 285 5.79 -10.92 24.40
C ASN A 285 5.89 -9.43 24.05
N LYS A 286 6.79 -8.69 24.71
CA LYS A 286 7.06 -7.28 24.40
C LYS A 286 7.59 -7.11 22.98
N LEU A 287 8.51 -7.97 22.54
CA LEU A 287 9.05 -7.93 21.18
C LEU A 287 7.96 -8.19 20.13
N PHE A 288 7.10 -9.19 20.35
CA PHE A 288 5.94 -9.45 19.49
C PHE A 288 5.02 -8.23 19.38
N ASN A 289 4.70 -7.58 20.50
CA ASN A 289 3.88 -6.37 20.51
C ASN A 289 4.56 -5.22 19.76
N LYS A 290 5.87 -5.03 19.94
CA LYS A 290 6.65 -4.02 19.22
C LYS A 290 6.66 -4.27 17.71
N MET A 291 6.81 -5.52 17.27
CA MET A 291 6.75 -5.84 15.84
C MET A 291 5.37 -5.53 15.24
N ASN A 292 4.28 -5.82 15.98
CA ASN A 292 2.92 -5.41 15.56
C ASN A 292 2.78 -3.88 15.47
N GLU A 293 3.34 -3.13 16.44
CA GLU A 293 3.34 -1.68 16.43
C GLU A 293 4.07 -1.12 15.20
N PHE A 294 5.28 -1.61 14.91
CA PHE A 294 6.10 -1.14 13.78
C PHE A 294 5.51 -1.49 12.39
N LEU A 295 4.76 -2.59 12.29
CA LEU A 295 4.05 -2.98 11.07
C LEU A 295 2.61 -2.45 10.98
N ALA A 296 2.06 -1.83 12.04
CA ALA A 296 0.68 -1.31 12.03
C ALA A 296 0.41 -0.29 10.90
N SER A 297 1.44 0.48 10.53
CA SER A 297 1.38 1.46 9.45
C SER A 297 1.58 0.86 8.05
N ASP A 298 1.93 -0.42 7.95
CA ASP A 298 2.08 -1.11 6.68
C ASP A 298 0.74 -1.20 5.94
N ARG A 299 0.82 -1.02 4.63
CA ARG A 299 -0.32 -1.06 3.71
C ARG A 299 -0.58 -2.47 3.22
N ALA A 300 0.48 -3.27 3.10
CA ALA A 300 0.35 -4.68 2.77
C ALA A 300 -0.32 -5.41 3.94
N LYS A 301 -1.32 -6.23 3.62
CA LYS A 301 -1.93 -7.10 4.63
C LYS A 301 -0.85 -8.05 5.16
N HIS A 302 -0.76 -8.16 6.47
CA HIS A 302 0.22 -9.01 7.11
C HIS A 302 -0.39 -9.70 8.33
N LYS A 303 0.23 -10.82 8.72
CA LYS A 303 -0.07 -11.54 9.96
C LYS A 303 1.24 -11.94 10.60
N ILE A 304 1.39 -11.65 11.88
CA ILE A 304 2.57 -11.94 12.69
C ILE A 304 2.16 -12.99 13.71
N LEU A 305 2.94 -14.06 13.85
CA LEU A 305 2.77 -15.03 14.92
C LEU A 305 3.72 -14.71 16.09
N PRO A 306 3.36 -15.05 17.34
CA PRO A 306 4.29 -14.98 18.46
C PRO A 306 5.56 -15.80 18.18
N LEU A 307 6.65 -15.50 18.89
CA LEU A 307 7.88 -16.28 18.79
C LEU A 307 7.59 -17.76 19.11
N SER A 308 8.07 -18.64 18.24
CA SER A 308 7.93 -20.07 18.41
C SER A 308 8.76 -20.59 19.59
N LYS A 309 8.61 -21.89 19.91
CA LYS A 309 9.48 -22.56 20.91
C LYS A 309 10.96 -22.53 20.53
N PHE A 310 11.28 -22.37 19.25
CA PHE A 310 12.64 -22.26 18.72
C PHE A 310 13.11 -20.81 18.57
N GLY A 311 12.43 -19.83 19.17
CA GLY A 311 12.83 -18.41 19.08
C GLY A 311 12.44 -17.70 17.77
N LEU A 312 12.08 -18.44 16.73
CA LEU A 312 11.73 -17.87 15.43
C LEU A 312 10.39 -17.12 15.44
N MET A 313 10.33 -15.94 14.82
CA MET A 313 9.10 -15.23 14.50
C MET A 313 8.69 -15.47 13.05
N GLN A 314 7.43 -15.85 12.81
CA GLN A 314 6.91 -16.02 11.45
C GLN A 314 5.94 -14.90 11.09
N ILE A 315 6.14 -14.34 9.90
CA ILE A 315 5.32 -13.26 9.34
C ILE A 315 4.87 -13.69 7.94
N THR A 316 3.59 -13.48 7.66
CA THR A 316 3.07 -13.52 6.28
C THR A 316 2.76 -12.10 5.85
N ARG A 317 3.27 -11.67 4.70
CA ARG A 317 3.02 -10.33 4.13
C ARG A 317 2.55 -10.45 2.69
N GLN A 318 1.48 -9.75 2.34
CA GLN A 318 0.89 -9.81 1.00
C GLN A 318 1.88 -9.28 -0.06
N ARG A 319 2.14 -10.09 -1.12
CA ARG A 319 2.84 -9.62 -2.32
C ARG A 319 1.96 -8.65 -3.11
N VAL A 320 2.35 -7.38 -3.10
CA VAL A 320 1.66 -6.29 -3.83
C VAL A 320 2.31 -6.06 -5.19
N ARG A 321 3.64 -6.22 -5.28
CA ARG A 321 4.47 -6.03 -6.48
C ARG A 321 5.55 -7.12 -6.53
N PRO A 322 6.26 -7.31 -7.66
CA PRO A 322 7.51 -8.04 -7.67
C PRO A 322 8.47 -7.48 -6.61
N GLU A 323 9.25 -8.35 -5.99
CA GLU A 323 10.30 -7.93 -5.07
C GLU A 323 11.35 -7.12 -5.82
N MET A 324 11.87 -6.07 -5.18
CA MET A 324 12.95 -5.29 -5.76
C MET A 324 14.29 -5.98 -5.46
N GLU A 325 14.86 -6.59 -6.48
CA GLU A 325 16.27 -6.98 -6.49
C GLU A 325 17.08 -5.90 -7.21
N LEU A 326 18.05 -5.32 -6.51
CA LEU A 326 19.06 -4.47 -7.12
C LEU A 326 20.38 -5.24 -7.03
N ALA A 327 21.00 -5.48 -8.17
CA ALA A 327 22.38 -5.98 -8.22
C ALA A 327 23.29 -4.91 -7.61
N THR A 328 23.55 -5.03 -6.32
CA THR A 328 24.54 -4.21 -5.63
C THR A 328 25.88 -4.93 -5.79
N SER A 329 26.87 -4.22 -6.33
CA SER A 329 28.26 -4.61 -6.16
C SER A 329 28.60 -4.32 -4.70
N GLU A 330 28.27 -5.27 -3.82
CA GLU A 330 28.89 -5.30 -2.50
C GLU A 330 30.40 -5.41 -2.75
N VAL A 331 31.15 -4.43 -2.25
CA VAL A 331 32.60 -4.54 -2.05
C VAL A 331 32.83 -4.86 -0.60
#